data_AF-A0A2D8CI41-F1
#
_entry.id   AF-A0A2D8CI41-F1
#
_cell.length_a   1.000
_cell.length_b   1.000
_cell.length_c   1.000
_cell.angle_alpha   90.00
_cell.angle_beta   90.00
_cell.angle_gamma   90.00
#
_symmetry.space_group_name_H-M   'P 1'
#
loop_
_entity.id
_entity.type
_entity.pdbx_description
1 polymer ?
#
loop_
_entity_poly.entity_id
_entity_poly.type
_entity_poly.pdbx_seq_one_letter_code
_entity_poly.pdbx_strand_id
1 'polypeptide(L)'
;MNQLELKEILRHAFSEDIGMGDLTSDSIFPQNQFGKGVYTAKADGVLAGLEIIELGYELLGEAANVSFHKNDGMPVKKGEIIAEVEAPVRVLLSAERVILNLIQHLSGIATSTRQVIENLGDSTITITDTRKTLPGLRALQKYAVRCGGGRNHRFRLDDGVMIKDNHIKAAGNIKSAVELVRSRVGYMVKIEVETENKQQVLEAVKAGVDVIMMDNRSPEEVKELMALIPDEILVEVSGGITPENISAYKGCGADVISLGWLTHSVKALDISFNLE
;
A
#
# COMPACT_ATOMS: atom_id res chain seq x y z
N MET A 1 -0.13 -3.70 -12.43
CA MET A 1 0.53 -2.48 -11.87
C MET A 1 0.96 -1.55 -13.00
N ASN A 2 1.63 -0.41 -12.76
CA ASN A 2 2.30 0.31 -13.86
C ASN A 2 3.52 -0.52 -14.28
N GLN A 3 3.42 -1.16 -15.44
CA GLN A 3 4.41 -2.09 -15.96
C GLN A 3 5.81 -1.46 -16.13
N LEU A 4 5.88 -0.20 -16.57
CA LEU A 4 7.16 0.48 -16.74
C LEU A 4 7.85 0.72 -15.40
N GLU A 5 7.11 1.24 -14.41
CA GLU A 5 7.65 1.50 -13.08
C GLU A 5 8.05 0.20 -12.36
N LEU A 6 7.26 -0.87 -12.53
CA LEU A 6 7.60 -2.18 -11.98
C LEU A 6 8.88 -2.75 -12.62
N LYS A 7 9.03 -2.66 -13.95
CA LYS A 7 10.26 -3.07 -14.65
C LYS A 7 11.49 -2.36 -14.09
N GLU A 8 11.41 -1.05 -13.84
CA GLU A 8 12.52 -0.28 -13.26
C GLU A 8 12.86 -0.72 -11.83
N ILE A 9 11.85 -0.93 -10.98
CA ILE A 9 12.06 -1.42 -9.61
C ILE A 9 12.75 -2.78 -9.63
N LEU A 10 12.26 -3.71 -10.46
CA LEU A 10 12.83 -5.06 -10.55
C LEU A 10 14.25 -5.05 -11.12
N ARG A 11 14.54 -4.22 -12.13
CA ARG A 11 15.92 -4.06 -12.64
C ARG A 11 16.88 -3.63 -11.54
N HIS A 12 16.50 -2.64 -10.74
CA HIS A 12 17.33 -2.21 -9.62
C HIS A 12 17.48 -3.31 -8.56
N ALA A 13 16.39 -4.00 -8.20
CA ALA A 13 16.43 -5.05 -7.19
C ALA A 13 17.26 -6.27 -7.64
N PHE A 14 17.14 -6.71 -8.89
CA PHE A 14 18.00 -7.77 -9.43
C PHE A 14 19.44 -7.32 -9.57
N SER A 15 19.70 -6.08 -10.00
CA SER A 15 21.07 -5.57 -10.06
C SER A 15 21.73 -5.47 -8.68
N GLU A 16 20.95 -5.20 -7.63
CA GLU A 16 21.42 -5.20 -6.24
C GLU A 16 21.86 -6.60 -5.80
N ASP A 17 21.05 -7.63 -6.07
CA ASP A 17 21.25 -8.99 -5.54
C ASP A 17 22.21 -9.84 -6.41
N ILE A 18 22.08 -9.77 -7.75
CA ILE A 18 22.87 -10.58 -8.69
C ILE A 18 24.30 -10.02 -8.83
N GLY A 19 24.46 -8.70 -8.85
CA GLY A 19 25.76 -8.06 -9.08
C GLY A 19 26.43 -8.51 -10.38
N MET A 20 27.55 -9.24 -10.27
CA MET A 20 28.29 -9.77 -11.43
C MET A 20 27.89 -11.21 -11.82
N GLY A 21 27.03 -11.87 -11.05
CA GLY A 21 26.61 -13.25 -11.25
C GLY A 21 26.37 -14.00 -9.94
N ASP A 22 25.60 -15.09 -10.01
CA ASP A 22 25.33 -15.96 -8.86
C ASP A 22 26.41 -17.04 -8.78
N LEU A 23 27.48 -16.74 -8.03
CA LEU A 23 28.63 -17.63 -7.87
C LEU A 23 28.26 -19.06 -7.46
N THR A 24 27.19 -19.23 -6.68
CA THR A 24 26.79 -20.55 -6.17
C THR A 24 26.11 -21.34 -7.29
N SER A 25 25.06 -20.79 -7.88
CA SER A 25 24.29 -21.47 -8.92
C SER A 25 25.14 -21.68 -10.19
N ASP A 26 25.97 -20.69 -10.55
CA ASP A 26 26.83 -20.76 -11.73
C ASP A 26 27.95 -21.81 -11.62
N SER A 27 28.39 -22.12 -10.40
CA SER A 27 29.42 -23.12 -10.14
C SER A 27 28.86 -24.54 -10.08
N ILE A 28 27.60 -24.72 -9.69
CA ILE A 28 27.01 -26.04 -9.42
C ILE A 28 26.29 -26.59 -10.65
N PHE A 29 25.49 -25.77 -11.32
CA PHE A 29 24.56 -26.24 -12.36
C PHE A 29 25.05 -25.83 -13.74
N PRO A 30 24.94 -26.65 -14.81
CA PRO A 30 25.20 -26.19 -16.17
C PRO A 30 24.07 -25.28 -16.70
N GLN A 31 24.35 -24.45 -17.71
CA GLN A 31 23.37 -23.50 -18.27
C GLN A 31 22.09 -24.17 -18.81
N ASN A 32 22.19 -25.39 -19.34
CA ASN A 32 21.07 -26.08 -19.98
C ASN A 32 20.29 -27.02 -19.04
N GLN A 33 20.53 -26.95 -17.72
CA GLN A 33 19.75 -27.73 -16.76
C GLN A 33 18.47 -26.98 -16.42
N PHE A 34 17.34 -27.52 -16.87
CA PHE A 34 16.00 -27.05 -16.51
C PHE A 34 15.51 -27.69 -15.22
N GLY A 35 14.68 -26.95 -14.49
CA GLY A 35 13.99 -27.43 -13.30
C GLY A 35 12.61 -26.80 -13.20
N LYS A 36 11.83 -27.29 -12.23
CA LYS A 36 10.54 -26.72 -11.87
C LYS A 36 10.61 -26.18 -10.45
N GLY A 37 10.21 -24.94 -10.27
CA GLY A 37 10.12 -24.25 -8.99
C GLY A 37 8.67 -24.00 -8.59
N VAL A 38 8.37 -24.10 -7.30
CA VAL A 38 7.01 -23.96 -6.76
C VAL A 38 6.99 -22.94 -5.63
N TYR A 39 6.15 -21.92 -5.79
CA TYR A 39 5.81 -20.95 -4.74
C TYR A 39 4.66 -21.48 -3.90
N THR A 40 4.86 -21.61 -2.59
CA THR A 40 3.87 -22.15 -1.64
C THR A 40 3.67 -21.20 -0.48
N ALA A 41 2.41 -20.92 -0.12
CA ALA A 41 2.10 -20.15 1.08
C ALA A 41 2.49 -20.92 2.35
N LYS A 42 3.22 -20.28 3.26
CA LYS A 42 3.58 -20.85 4.58
C LYS A 42 2.74 -20.29 5.72
N ALA A 43 1.89 -19.32 5.43
CA ALA A 43 0.90 -18.75 6.34
C ALA A 43 -0.40 -18.41 5.59
N ASP A 44 -1.48 -18.23 6.35
CA ASP A 44 -2.75 -17.73 5.82
C ASP A 44 -2.66 -16.22 5.56
N GLY A 45 -3.28 -15.75 4.49
CA GLY A 45 -3.29 -14.31 4.19
C GLY A 45 -4.01 -13.96 2.89
N VAL A 46 -3.64 -12.81 2.33
CA VAL A 46 -4.11 -12.30 1.04
C VAL A 46 -2.91 -12.09 0.12
N LEU A 47 -2.98 -12.59 -1.11
CA LEU A 47 -1.90 -12.47 -2.08
C LEU A 47 -1.86 -11.07 -2.71
N ALA A 48 -0.66 -10.54 -2.92
CA ALA A 48 -0.43 -9.34 -3.71
C ALA A 48 0.95 -9.37 -4.39
N GLY A 49 0.99 -8.92 -5.64
CA GLY A 49 2.21 -8.77 -6.43
C GLY A 49 2.55 -9.99 -7.27
N LEU A 50 1.61 -10.87 -7.64
CA LEU A 50 1.92 -12.06 -8.45
C LEU A 50 2.54 -11.74 -9.82
N GLU A 51 2.21 -10.58 -10.40
CA GLU A 51 2.81 -10.05 -11.63
C GLU A 51 4.35 -9.85 -11.51
N ILE A 52 4.89 -9.77 -10.29
CA ILE A 52 6.34 -9.71 -10.02
C ILE A 52 7.03 -11.03 -10.38
N ILE A 53 6.34 -12.17 -10.24
CA ILE A 53 6.91 -13.48 -10.55
C ILE A 53 7.20 -13.56 -12.04
N GLU A 54 6.16 -13.39 -12.87
CA GLU A 54 6.26 -13.47 -14.33
C GLU A 54 7.26 -12.45 -14.88
N LEU A 55 7.11 -11.19 -14.48
CA LEU A 55 7.97 -10.14 -14.99
C LEU A 55 9.42 -10.26 -14.48
N GLY A 56 9.61 -10.80 -13.27
CA GLY A 56 10.94 -11.04 -12.73
C GLY A 56 11.72 -12.03 -13.58
N TYR A 57 11.09 -13.13 -13.98
CA TYR A 57 11.69 -14.10 -14.88
C TYR A 57 11.88 -13.56 -16.31
N GLU A 58 10.92 -12.78 -16.84
CA GLU A 58 11.05 -12.11 -18.14
C GLU A 58 12.33 -11.25 -18.20
N LEU A 59 12.62 -10.50 -17.13
CA LEU A 59 13.76 -9.59 -17.07
C LEU A 59 15.12 -10.30 -17.04
N LEU A 60 15.17 -11.54 -16.55
CA LEU A 60 16.39 -12.35 -16.54
C LEU A 60 16.68 -13.03 -17.89
N GLY A 61 15.76 -12.89 -18.87
CA GLY A 61 16.06 -13.12 -20.29
C GLY A 61 16.07 -14.58 -20.75
N GLU A 62 15.57 -15.51 -19.96
CA GLU A 62 15.49 -16.94 -20.32
C GLU A 62 14.04 -17.42 -20.49
N ALA A 63 13.86 -18.53 -21.20
CA ALA A 63 12.55 -19.14 -21.41
C ALA A 63 11.99 -19.68 -20.09
N ALA A 64 11.20 -18.85 -19.41
CA ALA A 64 10.45 -19.23 -18.22
C ALA A 64 8.97 -19.41 -18.56
N ASN A 65 8.40 -20.53 -18.14
CA ASN A 65 6.97 -20.79 -18.23
C ASN A 65 6.37 -20.69 -16.83
N VAL A 66 5.58 -19.65 -16.57
CA VAL A 66 4.99 -19.38 -15.25
C VAL A 66 3.50 -19.73 -15.29
N SER A 67 3.05 -20.54 -14.35
CA SER A 67 1.65 -20.95 -14.19
C SER A 67 1.13 -20.49 -12.82
N PHE A 68 0.10 -19.65 -12.83
CA PHE A 68 -0.54 -19.15 -11.60
C PHE A 68 -1.74 -20.01 -11.19
N HIS A 69 -1.85 -20.31 -9.90
CA HIS A 69 -2.98 -21.03 -9.31
C HIS A 69 -3.94 -20.12 -8.53
N LYS A 70 -3.54 -18.85 -8.32
CA LYS A 70 -4.28 -17.82 -7.58
C LYS A 70 -4.11 -16.46 -8.26
N ASN A 71 -4.95 -15.49 -7.89
CA ASN A 71 -4.85 -14.10 -8.34
C ASN A 71 -4.58 -13.15 -7.17
N ASP A 72 -4.04 -11.97 -7.47
CA ASP A 72 -3.88 -10.90 -6.50
C ASP A 72 -5.24 -10.49 -5.88
N GLY A 73 -5.24 -10.24 -4.58
CA GLY A 73 -6.42 -9.94 -3.78
C GLY A 73 -7.22 -11.17 -3.31
N MET A 74 -6.86 -12.38 -3.76
CA MET A 74 -7.48 -13.62 -3.26
C MET A 74 -6.88 -14.07 -1.92
N PRO A 75 -7.69 -14.71 -1.06
CA PRO A 75 -7.18 -15.36 0.14
C PRO A 75 -6.34 -16.60 -0.22
N VAL A 76 -5.34 -16.87 0.60
CA VAL A 76 -4.49 -18.06 0.52
C VAL A 76 -4.38 -18.73 1.90
N LYS A 77 -4.31 -20.06 1.90
CA LYS A 77 -4.11 -20.89 3.09
C LYS A 77 -2.71 -21.48 3.11
N LYS A 78 -2.17 -21.68 4.30
CA LYS A 78 -0.89 -22.38 4.48
C LYS A 78 -0.92 -23.74 3.77
N GLY A 79 0.10 -23.97 2.93
CA GLY A 79 0.27 -25.19 2.13
C GLY A 79 -0.28 -25.07 0.71
N GLU A 80 -1.04 -24.03 0.37
CA GLU A 80 -1.51 -23.84 -1.01
C GLU A 80 -0.38 -23.40 -1.94
N ILE A 81 -0.40 -23.96 -3.16
CA ILE A 81 0.47 -23.54 -4.25
C ILE A 81 -0.08 -22.22 -4.82
N ILE A 82 0.84 -21.27 -5.00
CA ILE A 82 0.55 -19.93 -5.53
C ILE A 82 0.85 -19.89 -7.02
N ALA A 83 2.05 -20.34 -7.39
CA ALA A 83 2.55 -20.34 -8.75
C ALA A 83 3.61 -21.45 -8.92
N GLU A 84 3.76 -21.91 -10.15
CA GLU A 84 4.80 -22.83 -10.59
C GLU A 84 5.57 -22.16 -11.73
N VAL A 85 6.87 -22.43 -11.82
CA VAL A 85 7.73 -21.90 -12.87
C VAL A 85 8.68 -22.97 -13.38
N GLU A 86 8.75 -23.13 -14.69
CA GLU A 86 9.75 -23.97 -15.36
C GLU A 86 10.74 -23.06 -16.08
N ALA A 87 12.03 -23.18 -15.73
CA ALA A 87 13.11 -22.40 -16.32
C ALA A 87 14.47 -23.09 -16.04
N PRO A 88 15.59 -22.59 -16.58
CA PRO A 88 16.91 -23.06 -16.16
C PRO A 88 17.13 -22.84 -14.66
N VAL A 89 17.71 -23.85 -14.00
CA VAL A 89 17.86 -23.88 -12.53
C VAL A 89 18.63 -22.66 -12.01
N ARG A 90 19.63 -22.19 -12.77
CA ARG A 90 20.37 -20.96 -12.43
C ARG A 90 19.43 -19.76 -12.32
N VAL A 91 18.56 -19.55 -13.31
CA VAL A 91 17.59 -18.45 -13.31
C VAL A 91 16.56 -18.59 -12.20
N LEU A 92 16.05 -19.80 -11.95
CA LEU A 92 15.14 -20.06 -10.83
C LEU A 92 15.72 -19.60 -9.50
N LEU A 93 16.96 -19.99 -9.21
CA LEU A 93 17.62 -19.70 -7.94
C LEU A 93 18.10 -18.25 -7.83
N SER A 94 18.62 -17.67 -8.91
CA SER A 94 19.03 -16.25 -8.92
C SER A 94 17.85 -15.28 -8.81
N ALA A 95 16.66 -15.69 -9.27
CA ALA A 95 15.46 -14.85 -9.15
C ALA A 95 14.78 -14.93 -7.78
N GLU A 96 15.00 -16.05 -7.07
CA GLU A 96 14.21 -16.48 -5.92
C GLU A 96 14.06 -15.37 -4.87
N ARG A 97 15.18 -14.82 -4.39
CA ARG A 97 15.20 -13.96 -3.21
C ARG A 97 14.51 -12.63 -3.46
N VAL A 98 14.82 -11.99 -4.59
CA VAL A 98 14.20 -10.72 -4.99
C VAL A 98 12.69 -10.88 -5.14
N ILE A 99 12.24 -11.92 -5.85
CA ILE A 99 10.81 -12.20 -6.05
C ILE A 99 10.13 -12.46 -4.70
N LEU A 100 10.67 -13.37 -3.87
CA LEU A 100 10.10 -13.70 -2.57
C LEU A 100 10.00 -12.47 -1.68
N ASN A 101 11.06 -11.68 -1.52
CA ASN A 101 11.07 -10.49 -0.66
C ASN A 101 9.94 -9.52 -1.03
N LEU A 102 9.72 -9.30 -2.33
CA LEU A 102 8.67 -8.42 -2.81
C LEU A 102 7.27 -9.00 -2.59
N ILE A 103 6.98 -10.22 -3.07
CA ILE A 103 5.63 -10.80 -2.96
C ILE A 103 5.24 -11.07 -1.50
N GLN A 104 6.19 -11.45 -0.65
CA GLN A 104 5.96 -11.64 0.79
C GLN A 104 5.61 -10.32 1.47
N HIS A 105 6.36 -9.24 1.18
CA HIS A 105 6.09 -7.91 1.73
C HIS A 105 4.72 -7.38 1.29
N LEU A 106 4.44 -7.43 -0.01
CA LEU A 106 3.17 -6.96 -0.56
C LEU A 106 1.98 -7.77 -0.05
N SER A 107 2.11 -9.10 0.00
CA SER A 107 1.06 -9.96 0.56
C SER A 107 0.86 -9.70 2.06
N GLY A 108 1.92 -9.32 2.80
CA GLY A 108 1.81 -8.85 4.18
C GLY A 108 0.94 -7.59 4.31
N ILE A 109 1.16 -6.59 3.44
CA ILE A 109 0.34 -5.36 3.37
C ILE A 109 -1.12 -5.68 3.06
N ALA A 110 -1.37 -6.50 2.04
CA ALA A 110 -2.72 -6.88 1.63
C ALA A 110 -3.45 -7.63 2.75
N THR A 111 -2.75 -8.53 3.44
CA THR A 111 -3.28 -9.28 4.59
C THR A 111 -3.65 -8.34 5.74
N SER A 112 -2.74 -7.46 6.15
CA SER A 112 -3.03 -6.48 7.22
C SER A 112 -4.16 -5.53 6.86
N THR A 113 -4.24 -5.11 5.59
CA THR A 113 -5.32 -4.23 5.10
C THR A 113 -6.67 -4.93 5.18
N ARG A 114 -6.75 -6.20 4.75
CA ARG A 114 -7.98 -7.00 4.85
C ARG A 114 -8.42 -7.14 6.30
N GLN A 115 -7.48 -7.47 7.18
CA GLN A 115 -7.74 -7.67 8.60
C GLN A 115 -8.31 -6.40 9.27
N VAL A 116 -7.77 -5.21 8.98
CA VAL A 116 -8.27 -3.97 9.60
C VAL A 116 -9.64 -3.57 9.09
N ILE A 117 -9.95 -3.84 7.82
CA ILE A 117 -11.29 -3.61 7.25
C ILE A 117 -12.30 -4.53 7.95
N GLU A 118 -11.95 -5.80 8.13
CA GLU A 118 -12.78 -6.77 8.85
C GLU A 118 -12.96 -6.39 10.32
N ASN A 119 -11.89 -5.96 11.01
CA ASN A 119 -11.94 -5.53 12.41
C ASN A 119 -12.78 -4.25 12.59
N LEU A 120 -12.72 -3.30 11.65
CA LEU A 120 -13.57 -2.12 11.67
C LEU A 120 -15.04 -2.52 11.53
N GLY A 121 -15.35 -3.42 10.61
CA GLY A 121 -16.69 -3.97 10.44
C GLY A 121 -17.74 -2.91 10.09
N ASP A 122 -17.32 -1.86 9.37
CA ASP A 122 -18.14 -0.76 8.89
C ASP A 122 -17.84 -0.47 7.42
N SER A 123 -18.77 -0.85 6.53
CA SER A 123 -18.60 -0.67 5.09
C SER A 123 -18.79 0.77 4.62
N THR A 124 -19.27 1.67 5.47
CA THR A 124 -19.43 3.08 5.14
C THR A 124 -18.11 3.85 5.21
N ILE A 125 -17.16 3.32 5.98
CA ILE A 125 -15.86 3.93 6.20
C ILE A 125 -14.81 3.25 5.32
N THR A 126 -14.11 4.04 4.52
CA THR A 126 -13.04 3.54 3.65
C THR A 126 -11.70 3.54 4.37
N ILE A 127 -11.01 2.40 4.41
CA ILE A 127 -9.61 2.34 4.86
C ILE A 127 -8.68 2.78 3.73
N THR A 128 -7.76 3.70 4.04
CA THR A 128 -6.74 4.17 3.11
C THR A 128 -5.31 4.05 3.62
N ASP A 129 -4.38 3.97 2.67
CA ASP A 129 -2.94 4.10 2.90
C ASP A 129 -2.51 5.56 3.16
N THR A 130 -1.20 5.80 3.22
CA THR A 130 -0.64 7.16 3.30
C THR A 130 0.60 7.29 2.39
N ARG A 131 1.35 8.39 2.55
CA ARG A 131 2.69 8.56 1.96
C ARG A 131 3.83 8.02 2.83
N LYS A 132 3.54 7.44 4.01
CA LYS A 132 4.52 6.82 4.91
C LYS A 132 4.95 5.43 4.39
N THR A 133 5.43 5.42 3.16
CA THR A 133 5.83 4.22 2.39
C THR A 133 7.34 4.07 2.39
N LEU A 134 7.83 2.86 2.13
CA LEU A 134 9.24 2.64 1.83
C LEU A 134 9.63 3.44 0.56
N PRO A 135 10.76 4.17 0.59
CA PRO A 135 11.27 4.87 -0.60
C PRO A 135 11.45 3.91 -1.78
N GLY A 136 11.10 4.33 -2.99
CA GLY A 136 11.17 3.50 -4.21
C GLY A 136 10.04 2.47 -4.38
N LEU A 137 9.40 2.02 -3.30
CA LEU A 137 8.38 0.95 -3.37
C LEU A 137 6.93 1.44 -3.26
N ARG A 138 6.70 2.76 -3.22
CA ARG A 138 5.36 3.33 -3.00
C ARG A 138 4.30 2.75 -3.94
N ALA A 139 4.61 2.65 -5.24
CA ALA A 139 3.64 2.14 -6.22
C ALA A 139 3.19 0.71 -5.90
N LEU A 140 4.13 -0.16 -5.49
CA LEU A 140 3.85 -1.54 -5.13
C LEU A 140 3.09 -1.63 -3.81
N GLN A 141 3.51 -0.88 -2.79
CA GLN A 141 2.85 -0.89 -1.48
C GLN A 141 1.41 -0.38 -1.56
N LYS A 142 1.18 0.70 -2.31
CA LYS A 142 -0.15 1.23 -2.59
C LYS A 142 -0.99 0.30 -3.47
N TYR A 143 -0.36 -0.54 -4.29
CA TYR A 143 -1.08 -1.61 -5.00
C TYR A 143 -1.55 -2.69 -4.04
N ALA A 144 -0.67 -3.13 -3.12
CA ALA A 144 -1.00 -4.15 -2.13
C ALA A 144 -2.14 -3.75 -1.19
N VAL A 145 -2.24 -2.47 -0.80
CA VAL A 145 -3.38 -1.96 -0.02
C VAL A 145 -4.70 -2.17 -0.78
N ARG A 146 -4.73 -1.93 -2.10
CA ARG A 146 -5.93 -2.20 -2.91
C ARG A 146 -6.25 -3.68 -3.00
N CYS A 147 -5.24 -4.56 -3.10
CA CYS A 147 -5.46 -6.01 -3.08
C CYS A 147 -6.10 -6.47 -1.76
N GLY A 148 -5.75 -5.84 -0.64
CA GLY A 148 -6.37 -6.07 0.65
C GLY A 148 -7.79 -5.51 0.79
N GLY A 149 -8.29 -4.74 -0.18
CA GLY A 149 -9.61 -4.11 -0.17
C GLY A 149 -9.62 -2.65 0.27
N GLY A 150 -8.47 -2.07 0.60
CA GLY A 150 -8.35 -0.64 0.91
C GLY A 150 -8.39 0.24 -0.34
N ARG A 151 -8.34 1.55 -0.13
CA ARG A 151 -8.15 2.55 -1.19
C ARG A 151 -6.90 3.36 -0.96
N ASN A 152 -6.52 4.14 -1.96
CA ASN A 152 -5.29 4.91 -1.90
C ASN A 152 -5.61 6.37 -1.59
N HIS A 153 -4.91 6.91 -0.60
CA HIS A 153 -4.73 8.36 -0.47
C HIS A 153 -3.85 8.87 -1.63
N ARG A 154 -3.60 10.16 -1.71
CA ARG A 154 -2.70 10.78 -2.70
C ARG A 154 -1.35 10.04 -2.78
N PHE A 155 -0.85 9.77 -3.97
CA PHE A 155 0.41 9.06 -4.17
C PHE A 155 1.61 9.97 -3.87
N ARG A 156 1.52 11.24 -4.21
CA ARG A 156 2.61 12.20 -4.23
C ARG A 156 2.12 13.58 -3.78
N LEU A 157 3.01 14.57 -3.81
CA LEU A 157 2.69 15.95 -3.41
C LEU A 157 1.89 16.70 -4.47
N ASP A 158 1.91 16.22 -5.72
CA ASP A 158 1.28 16.78 -6.91
C ASP A 158 -0.11 16.21 -7.22
N ASP A 159 -0.59 15.19 -6.50
CA ASP A 159 -1.90 14.58 -6.76
C ASP A 159 -3.07 15.24 -5.99
N GLY A 160 -2.77 15.96 -4.91
CA GLY A 160 -3.78 16.48 -3.99
C GLY A 160 -3.18 17.45 -2.99
N VAL A 161 -3.90 18.52 -2.69
CA VAL A 161 -3.48 19.50 -1.67
C VAL A 161 -3.85 18.96 -0.30
N MET A 162 -2.90 19.00 0.64
CA MET A 162 -3.13 18.70 2.05
C MET A 162 -2.40 19.76 2.87
N ILE A 163 -3.18 20.65 3.46
CA ILE A 163 -2.72 21.74 4.32
C ILE A 163 -2.60 21.18 5.73
N LYS A 164 -1.35 20.96 6.16
CA LYS A 164 -0.99 20.50 7.52
C LYS A 164 -0.77 21.66 8.49
N ASP A 165 -0.64 21.34 9.78
CA ASP A 165 -0.33 22.27 10.87
C ASP A 165 0.76 23.31 10.54
N ASN A 166 1.88 22.87 9.95
CA ASN A 166 3.01 23.72 9.59
C ASN A 166 2.68 24.69 8.47
N HIS A 167 1.82 24.29 7.54
CA HIS A 167 1.34 25.17 6.46
C HIS A 167 0.40 26.24 7.03
N ILE A 168 -0.51 25.86 7.93
CA ILE A 168 -1.43 26.79 8.59
C ILE A 168 -0.63 27.81 9.40
N LYS A 169 0.35 27.37 10.21
CA LYS A 169 1.24 28.24 10.98
C LYS A 169 1.99 29.22 10.08
N ALA A 170 2.55 28.76 8.96
CA ALA A 170 3.30 29.60 8.03
C ALA A 170 2.41 30.57 7.24
N ALA A 171 1.17 30.18 6.91
CA ALA A 171 0.19 31.02 6.21
C ALA A 171 -0.61 31.94 7.15
N GLY A 172 -0.46 31.77 8.46
CA GLY A 172 -1.14 32.53 9.50
C GLY A 172 -2.46 31.90 9.98
N ASN A 173 -3.32 31.44 9.05
CA ASN A 173 -4.59 30.77 9.38
C ASN A 173 -5.09 29.88 8.23
N ILE A 174 -6.12 29.06 8.47
CA ILE A 174 -6.66 28.10 7.50
C ILE A 174 -7.27 28.85 6.32
N LYS A 175 -8.03 29.91 6.58
CA LYS A 175 -8.66 30.72 5.50
C LYS A 175 -7.61 31.21 4.50
N SER A 176 -6.53 31.81 4.98
CA SER A 176 -5.47 32.36 4.15
C SER A 176 -4.74 31.26 3.37
N ALA A 177 -4.48 30.12 4.01
CA ALA A 177 -3.87 28.97 3.35
C ALA A 177 -4.74 28.44 2.19
N VAL A 178 -6.04 28.28 2.42
CA VAL A 178 -6.99 27.78 1.42
C VAL A 178 -7.17 28.77 0.27
N GLU A 179 -7.29 30.07 0.55
CA GLU A 179 -7.38 31.12 -0.48
C GLU A 179 -6.12 31.14 -1.38
N LEU A 180 -4.94 31.04 -0.78
CA LEU A 180 -3.67 30.96 -1.53
C LEU A 180 -3.62 29.73 -2.43
N VAL A 181 -4.04 28.57 -1.93
CA VAL A 181 -4.10 27.34 -2.73
C VAL A 181 -5.07 27.51 -3.91
N ARG A 182 -6.30 27.97 -3.66
CA ARG A 182 -7.32 28.13 -4.71
C ARG A 182 -6.91 29.11 -5.80
N SER A 183 -6.10 30.11 -5.48
CA SER A 183 -5.57 31.05 -6.47
C SER A 183 -4.52 30.46 -7.43
N ARG A 184 -3.96 29.28 -7.11
CA ARG A 184 -2.81 28.69 -7.83
C ARG A 184 -3.06 27.28 -8.37
N VAL A 185 -3.94 26.53 -7.72
CA VAL A 185 -4.19 25.12 -8.04
C VAL A 185 -5.46 25.00 -8.89
N GLY A 186 -5.40 24.16 -9.93
CA GLY A 186 -6.53 23.94 -10.83
C GLY A 186 -7.73 23.27 -10.13
N TYR A 187 -8.94 23.56 -10.63
CA TYR A 187 -10.22 23.12 -10.06
C TYR A 187 -10.42 21.59 -9.95
N MET A 188 -9.56 20.79 -10.59
CA MET A 188 -9.60 19.33 -10.56
C MET A 188 -8.90 18.73 -9.33
N VAL A 189 -8.22 19.53 -8.52
CA VAL A 189 -7.43 19.07 -7.36
C VAL A 189 -8.17 19.38 -6.07
N LYS A 190 -8.46 18.35 -5.27
CA LYS A 190 -9.08 18.51 -3.96
C LYS A 190 -8.13 19.17 -2.95
N ILE A 191 -8.72 19.91 -2.03
CA ILE A 191 -8.09 20.59 -0.90
C ILE A 191 -8.51 19.94 0.39
N GLU A 192 -7.56 19.29 1.04
CA GLU A 192 -7.69 18.72 2.37
C GLU A 192 -7.02 19.61 3.42
N VAL A 193 -7.64 19.76 4.59
CA VAL A 193 -7.06 20.48 5.74
C VAL A 193 -7.02 19.57 6.96
N GLU A 194 -5.83 19.46 7.57
CA GLU A 194 -5.62 18.79 8.85
C GLU A 194 -6.03 19.72 10.00
N THR A 195 -6.82 19.19 10.92
CA THR A 195 -7.39 19.94 12.05
C THR A 195 -7.11 19.25 13.38
N GLU A 196 -6.74 20.04 14.37
CA GLU A 196 -6.37 19.62 15.72
C GLU A 196 -7.42 20.05 16.76
N ASN A 197 -8.45 20.82 16.41
CA ASN A 197 -9.48 21.24 17.36
C ASN A 197 -10.76 21.73 16.66
N LYS A 198 -11.84 21.83 17.44
CA LYS A 198 -13.15 22.32 16.99
C LYS A 198 -13.11 23.67 16.26
N GLN A 199 -12.26 24.60 16.70
CA GLN A 199 -12.16 25.92 16.07
C GLN A 199 -11.60 25.82 14.65
N GLN A 200 -10.58 24.98 14.45
CA GLN A 200 -10.02 24.72 13.12
C GLN A 200 -11.00 23.99 12.20
N VAL A 201 -11.80 23.05 12.73
CA VAL A 201 -12.89 22.41 11.96
C VAL A 201 -13.87 23.47 11.43
N LEU A 202 -14.35 24.37 12.30
CA LEU A 202 -15.27 25.43 11.90
C LEU A 202 -14.64 26.40 10.88
N GLU A 203 -13.34 26.67 10.98
CA GLU A 203 -12.63 27.51 10.01
C GLU A 203 -12.48 26.81 8.65
N ALA A 204 -12.17 25.52 8.64
CA ALA A 204 -12.08 24.71 7.42
C ALA A 204 -13.45 24.60 6.71
N VAL A 205 -14.53 24.38 7.47
CA VAL A 205 -15.91 24.40 6.94
C VAL A 205 -16.22 25.74 6.28
N LYS A 206 -15.91 26.87 6.95
CA LYS A 206 -16.12 28.22 6.38
C LYS A 206 -15.27 28.49 5.15
N ALA A 207 -14.07 27.90 5.08
CA ALA A 207 -13.20 27.99 3.91
C ALA A 207 -13.68 27.12 2.73
N GLY A 208 -14.67 26.24 2.97
CA GLY A 208 -15.31 25.41 1.94
C GLY A 208 -14.37 24.36 1.34
N VAL A 209 -13.51 23.76 2.15
CA VAL A 209 -12.55 22.72 1.73
C VAL A 209 -13.25 21.44 1.28
N ASP A 210 -12.56 20.60 0.52
CA ASP A 210 -13.13 19.35 0.01
C ASP A 210 -13.07 18.21 1.04
N VAL A 211 -12.07 18.25 1.92
CA VAL A 211 -11.81 17.22 2.94
C VAL A 211 -11.31 17.87 4.24
N ILE A 212 -11.84 17.41 5.38
CA ILE A 212 -11.32 17.75 6.71
C ILE A 212 -10.72 16.48 7.31
N MET A 213 -9.43 16.54 7.64
CA MET A 213 -8.75 15.50 8.40
C MET A 213 -8.74 15.83 9.89
N MET A 214 -9.24 14.92 10.71
CA MET A 214 -9.16 14.96 12.17
C MET A 214 -7.99 14.09 12.63
N ASP A 215 -6.91 14.73 13.10
CA ASP A 215 -5.73 14.01 13.56
C ASP A 215 -5.79 13.71 15.07
N ASN A 216 -5.53 12.45 15.43
CA ASN A 216 -5.48 11.92 16.79
C ASN A 216 -6.72 12.24 17.65
N ARG A 217 -7.93 12.09 17.08
CA ARG A 217 -9.22 12.26 17.79
C ARG A 217 -9.83 10.93 18.20
N SER A 218 -10.46 10.88 19.38
CA SER A 218 -11.22 9.71 19.80
C SER A 218 -12.49 9.53 18.94
N PRO A 219 -13.06 8.31 18.85
CA PRO A 219 -14.32 8.09 18.12
C PRO A 219 -15.48 8.98 18.59
N GLU A 220 -15.54 9.29 19.89
CA GLU A 220 -16.53 10.19 20.48
C GLU A 220 -16.32 11.63 20.02
N GLU A 221 -15.07 12.12 20.05
CA GLU A 221 -14.73 13.46 19.55
C GLU A 221 -15.03 13.59 18.06
N VAL A 222 -14.71 12.57 17.26
CA VAL A 222 -15.04 12.53 15.83
C VAL A 222 -16.54 12.72 15.65
N LYS A 223 -17.36 11.93 16.35
CA LYS A 223 -18.82 12.00 16.26
C LYS A 223 -19.39 13.36 16.67
N GLU A 224 -18.82 14.01 17.68
CA GLU A 224 -19.22 15.36 18.09
C GLU A 224 -18.86 16.41 17.03
N LEU A 225 -17.69 16.29 16.41
CA LEU A 225 -17.22 17.23 15.39
C LEU A 225 -17.94 17.04 14.04
N MET A 226 -18.35 15.81 13.71
CA MET A 226 -19.16 15.51 12.51
C MET A 226 -20.43 16.37 12.44
N ALA A 227 -21.08 16.65 13.59
CA ALA A 227 -22.30 17.47 13.63
C ALA A 227 -22.09 18.94 13.20
N LEU A 228 -20.84 19.37 13.03
CA LEU A 228 -20.47 20.72 12.60
C LEU A 228 -20.08 20.79 11.12
N ILE A 229 -19.95 19.63 10.47
CA ILE A 229 -19.42 19.51 9.10
C ILE A 229 -20.58 19.19 8.16
N PRO A 230 -20.79 19.98 7.09
CA PRO A 230 -21.78 19.67 6.07
C PRO A 230 -21.47 18.36 5.32
N ASP A 231 -22.50 17.62 4.90
CA ASP A 231 -22.37 16.33 4.22
C ASP A 231 -21.55 16.39 2.92
N GLU A 232 -21.37 17.57 2.32
CA GLU A 232 -20.57 17.76 1.11
C GLU A 232 -19.06 17.71 1.36
N ILE A 233 -18.60 17.89 2.61
CA ILE A 233 -17.18 17.86 2.98
C ILE A 233 -16.85 16.47 3.52
N LEU A 234 -15.92 15.78 2.86
CA LEU A 234 -15.48 14.47 3.33
C LEU A 234 -14.69 14.60 4.64
N VAL A 235 -14.89 13.64 5.54
CA VAL A 235 -14.16 13.56 6.81
C VAL A 235 -13.22 12.37 6.83
N GLU A 236 -11.95 12.68 7.04
CA GLU A 236 -10.88 11.70 7.24
C GLU A 236 -10.45 11.69 8.71
N VAL A 237 -10.23 10.50 9.26
CA VAL A 237 -9.62 10.34 10.59
C VAL A 237 -8.27 9.66 10.46
N SER A 238 -7.27 10.19 11.17
CA SER A 238 -5.90 9.70 11.17
C SER A 238 -5.29 9.77 12.57
N GLY A 239 -4.19 9.04 12.77
CA GLY A 239 -3.36 9.15 13.97
C GLY A 239 -3.72 8.17 15.08
N GLY A 240 -2.74 7.40 15.56
CA GLY A 240 -2.90 6.49 16.71
C GLY A 240 -3.82 5.27 16.48
N ILE A 241 -4.35 5.05 15.28
CA ILE A 241 -5.25 3.94 14.97
C ILE A 241 -4.46 2.67 14.63
N THR A 242 -4.76 1.58 15.32
CA THR A 242 -4.10 0.27 15.24
C THR A 242 -5.13 -0.84 15.01
N PRO A 243 -4.71 -2.07 14.62
CA PRO A 243 -5.62 -3.19 14.49
C PRO A 243 -6.45 -3.48 15.75
N GLU A 244 -5.91 -3.16 16.93
CA GLU A 244 -6.52 -3.44 18.23
C GLU A 244 -7.60 -2.42 18.60
N ASN A 245 -7.49 -1.16 18.16
CA ASN A 245 -8.42 -0.10 18.53
C ASN A 245 -9.39 0.31 17.41
N ILE A 246 -9.16 -0.13 16.16
CA ILE A 246 -9.93 0.33 15.00
C ILE A 246 -11.43 0.04 15.09
N SER A 247 -11.82 -1.04 15.78
CA SER A 247 -13.23 -1.41 15.97
C SER A 247 -14.02 -0.34 16.74
N ALA A 248 -13.36 0.49 17.56
CA ALA A 248 -13.99 1.59 18.28
C ALA A 248 -14.43 2.73 17.36
N TYR A 249 -13.87 2.84 16.15
CA TYR A 249 -14.25 3.85 15.16
C TYR A 249 -15.48 3.46 14.33
N LYS A 250 -16.02 2.26 14.52
CA LYS A 250 -17.26 1.83 13.86
C LYS A 250 -18.41 2.80 14.16
N GLY A 251 -19.06 3.30 13.12
CA GLY A 251 -20.18 4.24 13.25
C GLY A 251 -19.81 5.61 13.84
N CYS A 252 -18.52 6.00 13.83
CA CYS A 252 -18.10 7.34 14.25
C CYS A 252 -18.56 8.44 13.27
N GLY A 253 -18.90 8.06 12.04
CA GLY A 253 -19.42 8.95 11.00
C GLY A 253 -18.38 9.43 9.98
N ALA A 254 -17.09 9.11 10.16
CA ALA A 254 -16.06 9.44 9.20
C ALA A 254 -16.23 8.70 7.86
N ASP A 255 -15.87 9.33 6.75
CA ASP A 255 -15.88 8.70 5.43
C ASP A 255 -14.63 7.83 5.20
N VAL A 256 -13.51 8.26 5.78
CA VAL A 256 -12.18 7.68 5.55
C VAL A 256 -11.41 7.54 6.85
N ILE A 257 -10.71 6.42 7.00
CA ILE A 257 -9.64 6.26 8.00
C ILE A 257 -8.34 5.98 7.27
N SER A 258 -7.30 6.79 7.48
CA SER A 258 -5.98 6.56 6.89
C SER A 258 -4.97 6.01 7.89
N LEU A 259 -4.28 4.94 7.48
CA LEU A 259 -3.41 4.15 8.36
C LEU A 259 -1.99 4.09 7.80
N GLY A 260 -1.08 4.84 8.42
CA GLY A 260 0.33 4.89 7.99
C GLY A 260 1.04 3.55 8.07
N TRP A 261 0.80 2.81 9.16
CA TRP A 261 1.52 1.58 9.48
C TRP A 261 1.26 0.44 8.49
N LEU A 262 0.17 0.51 7.70
CA LEU A 262 -0.13 -0.44 6.62
C LEU A 262 0.99 -0.55 5.58
N THR A 263 1.91 0.42 5.51
CA THR A 263 2.99 0.39 4.53
C THR A 263 4.40 0.40 5.14
N HIS A 264 4.61 0.93 6.35
CA HIS A 264 5.97 0.97 6.95
C HIS A 264 6.22 -0.07 8.05
N SER A 265 5.18 -0.72 8.60
CA SER A 265 5.33 -1.59 9.79
C SER A 265 4.59 -2.92 9.69
N VAL A 266 4.23 -3.35 8.48
CA VAL A 266 3.58 -4.65 8.30
C VAL A 266 4.57 -5.81 8.45
N LYS A 267 4.04 -6.97 8.83
CA LYS A 267 4.77 -8.23 8.78
C LYS A 267 4.57 -8.87 7.41
N ALA A 268 5.67 -9.25 6.76
CA ALA A 268 5.62 -9.98 5.50
C ALA A 268 4.88 -11.33 5.66
N LEU A 269 4.11 -11.73 4.65
CA LEU A 269 3.45 -13.03 4.60
C LEU A 269 4.48 -14.09 4.22
N ASP A 270 4.61 -15.15 5.01
CA ASP A 270 5.60 -16.20 4.76
C ASP A 270 5.21 -17.03 3.52
N ILE A 271 6.09 -17.07 2.52
CA ILE A 271 5.95 -17.77 1.24
C ILE A 271 7.28 -18.44 0.94
N SER A 272 7.29 -19.73 0.63
CA SER A 272 8.52 -20.44 0.24
C SER A 272 8.58 -20.68 -1.25
N PHE A 273 9.79 -20.79 -1.78
CA PHE A 273 10.09 -21.35 -3.09
C PHE A 273 10.86 -22.66 -2.90
N ASN A 274 10.49 -23.73 -3.62
CA ASN A 274 11.23 -25.00 -3.60
C ASN A 274 11.35 -25.54 -5.02
N LEU A 275 12.48 -26.18 -5.32
CA LEU A 275 12.65 -26.98 -6.53
C LEU A 275 11.98 -28.36 -6.38
N GLU A 276 11.36 -28.85 -7.44
CA GLU A 276 10.83 -30.23 -7.58
C GLU A 276 11.79 -31.16 -8.31
#